data_AF-A0AAN8Q693-F1
#
_entry.id   AF-A0AAN8Q693-F1
#
_cell.length_a   1.000
_cell.length_b   1.000
_cell.length_c   1.000
_cell.angle_alpha   90.00
_cell.angle_beta   90.00
_cell.angle_gamma   90.00
#
_symmetry.space_group_name_H-M   'P 1'
#
loop_
_entity.id
_entity.type
_entity.pdbx_description
1 polymer ?
#
loop_
_entity_poly.entity_id
_entity_poly.type
_entity_poly.pdbx_seq_one_letter_code
_entity_poly.pdbx_strand_id
1 'polypeptide(L)'
;MAEIGAHLSPTTGIKPSIFDFMAQEGLNELLYPVFHKIANALGPHYIVTNFTDIYYMFYLGTQALYLKTFGATFSEKFYGMKRVPLNKPNTGSIGNKIVLLSLAVEVLTPYLIRRINEIHEKYSDEQNQNKKKTFWEVTNYISKTLCMAAQTLKIIYHIRYLSGSSDISSPELWFAGVKLKYADETPAHTNKITLKNFMGKILPGLFGCGMFFVQFLQWWETNRTYAINTDKVPPPPPLSQNKNETTVCPVCHKTPSIETALATSGYVFCFLCISSYVQKHKKCPVTGLPSTVDHLIHIYAQTNLHRKPGLGCSKNKEGEQKEIIELEEACVLALAMTCEGNFNLI
;
A
#
# COMPACT_ATOMS: atom_id res chain seq x y z
N MET A 1 35.05 5.56 -27.80
CA MET A 1 35.65 4.20 -27.74
C MET A 1 35.41 3.45 -26.42
N ALA A 2 34.93 4.10 -25.34
CA ALA A 2 34.66 3.42 -24.06
C ALA A 2 33.20 2.93 -23.86
N GLU A 3 32.24 3.32 -24.72
CA GLU A 3 30.82 3.00 -24.52
C GLU A 3 30.42 1.58 -24.94
N ILE A 4 31.25 0.89 -25.73
CA ILE A 4 30.94 -0.45 -26.28
C ILE A 4 31.46 -1.58 -25.35
N GLY A 5 32.31 -1.25 -24.36
CA GLY A 5 32.94 -2.23 -23.46
C GLY A 5 32.06 -2.75 -22.32
N ALA A 6 30.98 -2.05 -21.96
CA ALA A 6 30.16 -2.40 -20.79
C ALA A 6 29.20 -3.59 -21.02
N HIS A 7 28.97 -3.99 -22.27
CA HIS A 7 27.95 -5.00 -22.63
C HIS A 7 28.50 -6.39 -22.99
N LEU A 8 29.81 -6.63 -22.83
CA LEU A 8 30.48 -7.85 -23.33
C LEU A 8 31.21 -8.68 -22.25
N SER A 9 30.83 -8.58 -20.98
CA SER A 9 31.18 -9.66 -20.05
C SER A 9 30.11 -10.75 -20.17
N PRO A 10 30.41 -11.94 -20.71
CA PRO A 10 29.51 -13.07 -20.57
C PRO A 10 29.40 -13.36 -19.07
N THR A 11 28.28 -12.94 -18.45
CA THR A 11 27.97 -13.20 -17.04
C THR A 11 27.57 -14.66 -16.79
N THR A 12 27.85 -15.54 -17.75
CA THR A 12 27.56 -16.97 -17.74
C THR A 12 28.29 -17.62 -16.57
N GLY A 13 27.54 -17.92 -15.50
CA GLY A 13 28.07 -18.50 -14.26
C GLY A 13 28.45 -17.49 -13.17
N ILE A 14 28.35 -16.18 -13.42
CA ILE A 14 28.55 -15.15 -12.40
C ILE A 14 27.30 -15.09 -11.51
N LYS A 15 27.52 -15.10 -10.20
CA LYS A 15 26.48 -14.92 -9.18
C LYS A 15 25.83 -13.53 -9.34
N PRO A 16 24.47 -13.43 -9.39
CA PRO A 16 23.80 -12.14 -9.60
C PRO A 16 24.11 -11.11 -8.52
N SER A 17 24.13 -9.82 -8.88
CA SER A 17 24.43 -8.76 -7.92
C SER A 17 23.27 -8.57 -6.96
N ILE A 18 23.55 -8.17 -5.72
CA ILE A 18 22.51 -7.84 -4.73
C ILE A 18 21.54 -6.78 -5.28
N PHE A 19 22.04 -5.84 -6.09
CA PHE A 19 21.24 -4.79 -6.69
C PHE A 19 20.21 -5.35 -7.67
N ASP A 20 20.52 -6.43 -8.38
CA ASP A 20 19.57 -7.06 -9.31
C ASP A 20 18.45 -7.76 -8.53
N PHE A 21 18.75 -8.39 -7.39
CA PHE A 21 17.73 -8.94 -6.49
C PHE A 21 16.83 -7.85 -5.94
N MET A 22 17.42 -6.77 -5.42
CA MET A 22 16.65 -5.66 -4.85
C MET A 22 15.78 -4.98 -5.91
N ALA A 23 16.29 -4.83 -7.13
CA ALA A 23 15.54 -4.25 -8.24
C ALA A 23 14.36 -5.15 -8.65
N GLN A 24 14.57 -6.46 -8.72
CA GLN A 24 13.53 -7.44 -8.98
C GLN A 24 12.42 -7.44 -7.93
N GLU A 25 12.79 -7.48 -6.64
CA GLU A 25 11.84 -7.46 -5.54
C GLU A 25 11.04 -6.16 -5.51
N GLY A 26 11.72 -5.02 -5.70
CA GLY A 26 11.07 -3.71 -5.78
C GLY A 26 10.06 -3.62 -6.94
N LEU A 27 10.39 -4.16 -8.12
CA LEU A 27 9.43 -4.26 -9.22
C LEU A 27 8.19 -5.06 -8.82
N ASN A 28 8.39 -6.18 -8.14
CA ASN A 28 7.29 -7.06 -7.74
C ASN A 28 6.34 -6.40 -6.71
N GLU A 29 6.90 -5.71 -5.73
CA GLU A 29 6.14 -4.98 -4.70
C GLU A 29 5.34 -3.82 -5.31
N LEU A 30 5.85 -3.18 -6.37
CA LEU A 30 5.19 -2.05 -7.04
C LEU A 30 4.00 -2.46 -7.90
N LEU A 31 3.91 -3.72 -8.34
CA LEU A 31 2.81 -4.15 -9.21
C LEU A 31 1.45 -3.90 -8.55
N TYR A 32 1.30 -4.27 -7.28
CA TYR A 32 0.01 -4.12 -6.60
C TYR A 32 -0.51 -2.67 -6.54
N PRO A 33 0.21 -1.69 -5.96
CA PRO A 33 -0.29 -0.33 -5.87
C PRO A 33 -0.50 0.31 -7.26
N VAL A 34 0.28 -0.08 -8.27
CA VAL A 34 0.08 0.37 -9.66
C VAL A 34 -1.25 -0.14 -10.21
N PHE A 35 -1.50 -1.45 -10.16
CA PHE A 35 -2.74 -2.02 -10.66
C PHE A 35 -3.95 -1.54 -9.84
N HIS A 36 -3.80 -1.35 -8.53
CA HIS A 36 -4.88 -0.81 -7.68
C HIS A 36 -5.24 0.62 -8.09
N LYS A 37 -4.24 1.49 -8.33
CA LYS A 37 -4.49 2.86 -8.81
C LYS A 37 -5.15 2.86 -10.19
N ILE A 38 -4.71 1.99 -11.09
CA ILE A 38 -5.31 1.85 -12.42
C ILE A 38 -6.76 1.36 -12.30
N ALA A 39 -7.03 0.38 -11.45
CA ALA A 39 -8.37 -0.12 -11.20
C ALA A 39 -9.28 0.94 -10.58
N ASN A 40 -8.77 1.77 -9.67
CA ASN A 40 -9.53 2.89 -9.11
C ASN A 40 -9.82 4.00 -10.13
N ALA A 41 -8.93 4.21 -11.10
CA ALA A 41 -9.09 5.25 -12.12
C ALA A 41 -10.02 4.83 -13.27
N LEU A 42 -10.01 3.54 -13.65
CA LEU A 42 -10.69 3.06 -14.86
C LEU A 42 -11.78 2.01 -14.58
N GLY A 43 -11.78 1.40 -13.41
CA GLY A 43 -12.59 0.23 -13.10
C GLY A 43 -13.98 0.57 -12.54
N PRO A 44 -15.00 -0.26 -12.85
CA PRO A 44 -16.29 -0.21 -12.16
C PRO A 44 -16.12 -0.54 -10.67
N HIS A 45 -17.03 0.00 -9.85
CA HIS A 45 -16.99 -0.12 -8.38
C HIS A 45 -16.82 -1.56 -7.86
N TYR A 46 -17.37 -2.57 -8.56
CA TYR A 46 -17.25 -3.98 -8.18
C TYR A 46 -15.81 -4.52 -8.28
N ILE A 47 -15.03 -4.11 -9.28
CA ILE A 47 -13.63 -4.54 -9.44
C ILE A 47 -12.77 -3.94 -8.35
N VAL A 48 -13.07 -2.71 -7.94
CA VAL A 48 -12.37 -2.01 -6.87
C VAL A 48 -12.60 -2.70 -5.52
N THR A 49 -13.82 -3.10 -5.21
CA THR A 49 -14.15 -3.74 -3.91
C THR A 49 -13.50 -5.11 -3.72
N ASN A 50 -13.40 -5.91 -4.78
CA ASN A 50 -12.80 -7.26 -4.75
C ASN A 50 -11.40 -7.29 -5.39
N PHE A 51 -10.72 -6.15 -5.44
CA PHE A 51 -9.49 -5.99 -6.22
C PHE A 51 -8.38 -6.96 -5.77
N THR A 52 -8.23 -7.17 -4.46
CA THR A 52 -7.16 -8.03 -3.91
C THR A 52 -7.22 -9.44 -4.46
N ASP A 53 -8.39 -10.07 -4.46
CA ASP A 53 -8.57 -11.45 -4.91
C ASP A 53 -8.38 -11.56 -6.42
N ILE A 54 -8.93 -10.60 -7.19
CA ILE A 54 -8.77 -10.54 -8.65
C ILE A 54 -7.29 -10.36 -9.03
N TYR A 55 -6.58 -9.47 -8.35
CA TYR A 55 -5.16 -9.22 -8.58
C TYR A 55 -4.33 -10.47 -8.34
N TYR A 56 -4.52 -11.16 -7.22
CA TYR A 56 -3.73 -12.36 -6.92
C TYR A 56 -4.05 -13.55 -7.82
N MET A 57 -5.28 -13.65 -8.31
CA MET A 57 -5.64 -14.63 -9.36
C MET A 57 -4.91 -14.34 -10.67
N PHE A 58 -4.87 -13.08 -11.10
CA PHE A 58 -4.10 -12.67 -12.28
C PHE A 58 -2.59 -12.86 -12.09
N TYR A 59 -2.07 -12.48 -10.92
CA TYR A 59 -0.67 -12.62 -10.54
C TYR A 59 -0.25 -14.09 -10.53
N LEU A 60 -1.06 -14.99 -9.94
CA LEU A 60 -0.85 -16.44 -9.97
C LEU A 60 -0.75 -16.97 -11.40
N GLY A 61 -1.68 -16.56 -12.28
CA GLY A 61 -1.67 -16.96 -13.68
C GLY A 61 -0.40 -16.50 -14.41
N THR A 62 -0.03 -15.23 -14.24
CA THR A 62 1.18 -14.65 -14.85
C THR A 62 2.44 -15.36 -14.37
N GLN A 63 2.59 -15.56 -13.05
CA GLN A 63 3.74 -16.25 -12.49
C GLN A 63 3.81 -17.70 -12.94
N ALA A 64 2.68 -18.42 -12.96
CA ALA A 64 2.65 -19.82 -13.42
C ALA A 64 3.04 -19.96 -14.88
N LEU A 65 2.63 -19.03 -15.76
CA LEU A 65 3.02 -19.02 -17.16
C LEU A 65 4.52 -18.80 -17.31
N TYR A 66 5.06 -17.75 -16.68
CA TYR A 66 6.49 -17.40 -16.79
C TYR A 66 7.40 -18.49 -16.21
N LEU A 67 7.01 -19.07 -15.07
CA LEU A 67 7.80 -20.10 -14.41
C LEU A 67 7.86 -21.40 -15.24
N LYS A 68 6.76 -21.74 -15.94
CA LYS A 68 6.72 -22.90 -16.84
C LYS A 68 7.48 -22.67 -18.15
N THR A 69 7.43 -21.46 -18.73
CA THR A 69 8.04 -21.20 -20.05
C THR A 69 9.51 -20.82 -19.96
N PHE A 70 9.91 -20.08 -18.92
CA PHE A 70 11.26 -19.52 -18.80
C PHE A 70 12.05 -20.04 -17.60
N GLY A 71 11.40 -20.74 -16.67
CA GLY A 71 12.05 -21.16 -15.41
C GLY A 71 12.39 -19.99 -14.49
N ALA A 72 11.64 -18.89 -14.61
CA ALA A 72 11.84 -17.65 -13.90
C ALA A 72 10.48 -17.00 -13.61
N THR A 73 10.35 -16.27 -12.51
CA THR A 73 9.18 -15.40 -12.26
C THR A 73 9.15 -14.25 -13.27
N PHE A 74 8.02 -13.55 -13.33
CA PHE A 74 7.89 -12.36 -14.17
C PHE A 74 9.02 -11.35 -13.93
N SER A 75 9.27 -11.02 -12.66
CA SER A 75 10.31 -10.07 -12.27
C SER A 75 11.72 -10.65 -12.49
N GLU A 76 11.96 -11.94 -12.20
CA GLU A 76 13.26 -12.58 -12.48
C GLU A 76 13.60 -12.53 -13.97
N LYS A 77 12.63 -12.83 -14.83
CA LYS A 77 12.84 -12.81 -16.27
C LYS A 77 13.11 -11.39 -16.78
N PHE A 78 12.48 -10.38 -16.17
CA PHE A 78 12.70 -8.97 -16.49
C PHE A 78 14.15 -8.53 -16.25
N TYR A 79 14.76 -9.00 -15.17
CA TYR A 79 16.16 -8.73 -14.82
C TYR A 79 17.14 -9.80 -15.33
N GLY A 80 16.73 -10.62 -16.30
CA GLY A 80 17.62 -11.59 -16.94
C GLY A 80 18.04 -12.77 -16.07
N MET A 81 17.28 -13.11 -15.03
CA MET A 81 17.56 -14.20 -14.10
C MET A 81 16.71 -15.45 -14.37
N LYS A 82 17.18 -16.61 -13.93
CA LYS A 82 16.49 -17.92 -13.95
C LYS A 82 16.72 -18.72 -12.66
N ARG A 83 15.73 -19.51 -12.25
CA ARG A 83 15.82 -20.43 -11.11
C ARG A 83 16.51 -21.73 -11.50
N VAL A 84 17.46 -22.17 -10.68
CA VAL A 84 18.10 -23.49 -10.79
C VAL A 84 18.00 -24.23 -9.45
N PRO A 85 17.69 -25.54 -9.46
CA PRO A 85 17.55 -26.30 -8.22
C PRO A 85 18.91 -26.52 -7.54
N LEU A 86 18.94 -26.46 -6.21
CA LEU A 86 20.17 -26.63 -5.42
C LEU A 86 20.78 -28.03 -5.59
N ASN A 87 19.94 -29.08 -5.61
CA ASN A 87 20.39 -30.48 -5.63
C ASN A 87 20.79 -31.00 -7.02
N LYS A 88 20.37 -30.34 -8.11
CA LYS A 88 20.65 -30.78 -9.50
C LYS A 88 20.88 -29.58 -10.44
N PRO A 89 22.00 -28.86 -10.29
CA PRO A 89 22.23 -27.60 -11.02
C PRO A 89 22.36 -27.75 -12.55
N ASN A 90 22.56 -28.97 -13.07
CA ASN A 90 22.82 -29.22 -14.49
C ASN A 90 21.59 -29.74 -15.28
N THR A 91 20.47 -30.03 -14.62
CA THR A 91 19.23 -30.37 -15.34
C THR A 91 18.53 -29.09 -15.76
N GLY A 92 18.53 -28.80 -17.07
CA GLY A 92 17.95 -27.57 -17.64
C GLY A 92 16.43 -27.41 -17.50
N SER A 93 15.73 -28.37 -16.88
CA SER A 93 14.29 -28.31 -16.63
C SER A 93 14.02 -28.33 -15.12
N ILE A 94 13.26 -27.34 -14.64
CA ILE A 94 12.78 -27.29 -13.26
C ILE A 94 11.67 -28.32 -13.10
N GLY A 95 11.75 -29.16 -12.07
CA GLY A 95 10.71 -30.17 -11.81
C GLY A 95 9.40 -29.52 -11.36
N ASN A 96 8.25 -30.08 -11.78
CA ASN A 96 6.91 -29.54 -11.47
C ASN A 96 6.66 -29.30 -9.97
N LYS A 97 7.24 -30.12 -9.08
CA LYS A 97 7.13 -29.93 -7.62
C LYS A 97 7.83 -28.65 -7.15
N ILE A 98 9.01 -28.36 -7.70
CA ILE A 98 9.78 -27.15 -7.38
C ILE A 98 9.10 -25.92 -7.96
N VAL A 99 8.53 -26.03 -9.18
CA VAL A 99 7.72 -24.99 -9.79
C VAL A 99 6.51 -24.67 -8.91
N LEU A 100 5.78 -25.68 -8.45
CA LEU A 100 4.61 -25.49 -7.59
C LEU A 100 4.99 -24.88 -6.23
N LEU A 101 6.06 -25.36 -5.59
CA LEU A 101 6.54 -24.81 -4.32
C LEU A 101 7.00 -23.36 -4.48
N SER A 102 7.76 -23.07 -5.54
CA SER A 102 8.18 -21.73 -5.93
C SER A 102 6.99 -20.79 -6.11
N LEU A 103 5.97 -21.23 -6.83
CA LEU A 103 4.75 -20.48 -7.08
C LEU A 103 3.99 -20.22 -5.78
N ALA A 104 3.86 -21.25 -4.93
CA ALA A 104 3.17 -21.15 -3.65
C ALA A 104 3.85 -20.14 -2.72
N VAL A 105 5.17 -20.21 -2.55
CA VAL A 105 5.92 -19.29 -1.69
C VAL A 105 5.81 -17.85 -2.22
N GLU A 106 5.98 -17.64 -3.52
CA GLU A 106 5.95 -16.31 -4.15
C GLU A 106 4.57 -15.63 -4.08
N VAL A 107 3.48 -16.40 -4.22
CA VAL A 107 2.12 -15.85 -4.30
C VAL A 107 1.41 -15.85 -2.94
N LEU A 108 1.54 -16.92 -2.16
CA LEU A 108 0.83 -17.04 -0.88
C LEU A 108 1.40 -16.09 0.17
N THR A 109 2.72 -15.90 0.21
CA THR A 109 3.36 -15.02 1.20
C THR A 109 2.79 -13.59 1.16
N PRO A 110 2.82 -12.87 0.02
CA PRO A 110 2.26 -11.52 -0.05
C PRO A 110 0.72 -11.52 0.05
N TYR A 111 0.02 -12.58 -0.39
CA TYR A 111 -1.43 -12.69 -0.23
C TYR A 111 -1.84 -12.75 1.24
N LEU A 112 -1.21 -13.62 2.02
CA LEU A 112 -1.49 -13.80 3.45
C LEU A 112 -1.15 -12.53 4.23
N ILE A 113 0.03 -11.94 4.01
CA ILE A 113 0.42 -10.69 4.67
C ILE A 113 -0.61 -9.59 4.38
N ARG A 114 -1.04 -9.44 3.13
CA ARG A 114 -2.04 -8.42 2.79
C ARG A 114 -3.40 -8.72 3.40
N ARG A 115 -3.87 -9.97 3.34
CA ARG A 115 -5.17 -10.34 3.89
C ARG A 115 -5.21 -10.11 5.40
N ILE A 116 -4.13 -10.43 6.11
CA ILE A 116 -3.98 -10.12 7.54
C ILE A 116 -4.05 -8.62 7.79
N ASN A 117 -3.37 -7.80 6.97
CA ASN A 117 -3.40 -6.35 7.12
C ASN A 117 -4.79 -5.74 6.83
N GLU A 118 -5.51 -6.23 5.82
CA GLU A 118 -6.87 -5.78 5.50
C GLU A 118 -7.86 -6.10 6.62
N ILE A 119 -7.73 -7.31 7.20
CA ILE A 119 -8.53 -7.72 8.36
C ILE A 119 -8.18 -6.83 9.55
N HIS A 120 -6.89 -6.62 9.81
CA HIS A 120 -6.40 -5.77 10.88
C HIS A 120 -6.94 -4.34 10.79
N GLU A 121 -6.94 -3.75 9.60
CA GLU A 121 -7.44 -2.39 9.35
C GLU A 121 -8.96 -2.30 9.60
N LYS A 122 -9.75 -3.25 9.08
CA LYS A 122 -11.21 -3.30 9.31
C LYS A 122 -11.56 -3.39 10.80
N TYR A 123 -10.86 -4.24 11.55
CA TYR A 123 -11.10 -4.39 12.99
C TYR A 123 -10.55 -3.21 13.81
N SER A 124 -9.51 -2.53 13.34
CA SER A 124 -9.01 -1.29 13.97
C SER A 124 -10.06 -0.17 13.95
N ASP A 125 -10.83 -0.06 12.87
CA ASP A 125 -11.89 0.96 12.75
C ASP A 125 -13.12 0.66 13.63
N GLU A 126 -13.49 -0.62 13.76
CA GLU A 126 -14.58 -1.04 14.67
C GLU A 126 -14.20 -0.89 16.16
N GLN A 127 -12.91 -1.04 16.49
CA GLN A 127 -12.37 -0.88 17.85
C GLN A 127 -12.49 0.54 18.40
N ASN A 128 -12.43 1.58 17.55
CA ASN A 128 -12.70 2.95 18.00
C ASN A 128 -14.12 3.11 18.56
N GLN A 129 -15.03 2.16 18.33
CA GLN A 129 -16.38 2.15 18.90
C GLN A 129 -16.59 1.14 20.04
N ASN A 130 -15.72 0.16 20.29
CA ASN A 130 -16.02 -0.99 21.18
C ASN A 130 -14.90 -1.35 22.18
N LYS A 131 -15.26 -1.80 23.39
CA LYS A 131 -14.38 -1.93 24.56
C LYS A 131 -13.44 -3.16 24.62
N LYS A 132 -13.35 -4.02 23.60
CA LYS A 132 -12.50 -5.24 23.64
C LYS A 132 -11.02 -4.94 23.33
N LYS A 133 -10.41 -4.08 24.14
CA LYS A 133 -9.09 -3.48 23.89
C LYS A 133 -7.90 -4.47 24.04
N THR A 134 -7.93 -5.34 25.06
CA THR A 134 -6.76 -6.13 25.47
C THR A 134 -6.36 -7.26 24.50
N PHE A 135 -7.32 -8.01 23.94
CA PHE A 135 -6.99 -9.12 23.02
C PHE A 135 -6.42 -8.61 21.69
N TRP A 136 -6.96 -7.50 21.19
CA TRP A 136 -6.52 -6.89 19.94
C TRP A 136 -5.17 -6.18 20.05
N GLU A 137 -4.87 -5.56 21.20
CA GLU A 137 -3.54 -5.01 21.45
C GLU A 137 -2.46 -6.08 21.41
N VAL A 138 -2.75 -7.28 21.95
CA VAL A 138 -1.81 -8.42 21.94
C VAL A 138 -1.62 -8.97 20.53
N THR A 139 -2.68 -9.20 19.77
CA THR A 139 -2.57 -9.70 18.37
C THR A 139 -1.89 -8.68 17.45
N ASN A 140 -2.12 -7.38 17.67
CA ASN A 140 -1.42 -6.30 16.96
C ASN A 140 0.07 -6.27 17.29
N TYR A 141 0.42 -6.50 18.56
CA TYR A 141 1.81 -6.57 18.99
C TYR A 141 2.51 -7.80 18.39
N ILE A 142 1.86 -8.97 18.42
CA ILE A 142 2.39 -10.22 17.88
C ILE A 142 2.60 -10.12 16.37
N SER A 143 1.59 -9.65 15.61
CA SER A 143 1.70 -9.50 14.15
C SER A 143 2.82 -8.55 13.73
N LYS A 144 2.97 -7.41 14.42
CA LYS A 144 4.09 -6.47 14.20
C LYS A 144 5.44 -7.11 14.53
N THR A 145 5.53 -7.81 15.66
CA THR A 145 6.77 -8.49 16.08
C THR A 145 7.17 -9.57 15.07
N LEU A 146 6.21 -10.36 14.57
CA LEU A 146 6.43 -11.38 13.55
C LEU A 146 6.89 -10.76 12.22
N CYS A 147 6.29 -9.66 11.80
CA CYS A 147 6.70 -8.93 10.60
C CYS A 147 8.13 -8.39 10.72
N MET A 148 8.48 -7.78 11.86
CA MET A 148 9.84 -7.30 12.14
C MET A 148 10.85 -8.46 12.15
N ALA A 149 10.49 -9.60 12.72
CA ALA A 149 11.33 -10.80 12.71
C ALA A 149 11.54 -11.32 11.28
N ALA A 150 10.50 -11.36 10.44
CA ALA A 150 10.60 -11.76 9.04
C ALA A 150 11.50 -10.81 8.22
N GLN A 151 11.39 -9.49 8.43
CA GLN A 151 12.28 -8.51 7.79
C GLN A 151 13.73 -8.68 8.25
N THR A 152 13.94 -8.94 9.54
CA THR A 152 15.28 -9.19 10.09
C THR A 152 15.89 -10.46 9.46
N LEU A 153 15.09 -11.52 9.33
CA LEU A 153 15.51 -12.75 8.65
C LEU A 153 15.95 -12.47 7.20
N LYS A 154 15.16 -11.69 6.45
CA LYS A 154 15.49 -11.29 5.07
C LYS A 154 16.84 -10.56 5.00
N ILE A 155 17.09 -9.61 5.90
CA ILE A 155 18.37 -8.90 5.99
C ILE A 155 19.53 -9.86 6.31
N ILE A 156 19.35 -10.81 7.23
CA ILE A 156 20.36 -11.81 7.56
C ILE A 156 20.75 -12.63 6.33
N TYR A 157 19.77 -13.07 5.52
CA TYR A 157 20.05 -13.79 4.27
C TYR A 157 20.83 -12.92 3.25
N HIS A 158 20.48 -11.64 3.10
CA HIS A 158 21.23 -10.72 2.24
C HIS A 158 22.67 -10.50 2.73
N ILE A 159 22.90 -10.36 4.05
CA ILE A 159 24.26 -10.23 4.61
C ILE A 159 25.06 -11.51 4.35
N ARG A 160 24.46 -12.70 4.56
CA ARG A 160 25.13 -13.98 4.26
C ARG A 160 25.46 -14.14 2.78
N TYR A 161 24.59 -13.64 1.91
CA TYR A 161 24.81 -13.62 0.47
C TYR A 161 25.99 -12.72 0.07
N LEU A 162 26.08 -11.53 0.67
CA LEU A 162 27.15 -10.55 0.47
C LEU A 162 28.49 -11.02 1.03
N SER A 163 28.50 -11.69 2.19
CA SER A 163 29.71 -12.32 2.74
C SER A 163 30.24 -13.49 1.91
N GLY A 164 29.52 -13.92 0.87
CA GLY A 164 29.92 -15.07 0.05
C GLY A 164 29.65 -16.43 0.69
N SER A 165 29.08 -16.47 1.91
CA SER A 165 28.83 -17.70 2.65
C SER A 165 27.64 -18.51 2.11
N SER A 166 26.71 -17.89 1.39
CA SER A 166 25.57 -18.57 0.77
C SER A 166 25.30 -18.10 -0.66
N ASP A 167 24.89 -19.04 -1.52
CA ASP A 167 24.41 -18.79 -2.89
C ASP A 167 22.96 -18.26 -2.95
N ILE A 168 22.27 -18.25 -1.80
CA ILE A 168 20.84 -17.91 -1.69
C ILE A 168 20.72 -16.53 -1.03
N SER A 169 19.98 -15.64 -1.67
CA SER A 169 19.82 -14.22 -1.26
C SER A 169 18.56 -13.98 -0.44
N SER A 170 17.46 -14.70 -0.68
CA SER A 170 16.18 -14.49 0.02
C SER A 170 15.68 -15.78 0.69
N PRO A 171 14.95 -15.66 1.81
CA PRO A 171 14.35 -16.81 2.49
C PRO A 171 13.34 -17.55 1.60
N GLU A 172 12.65 -16.84 0.70
CA GLU A 172 11.68 -17.41 -0.24
C GLU A 172 12.32 -18.42 -1.19
N LEU A 173 13.51 -18.09 -1.70
CA LEU A 173 14.29 -18.99 -2.57
C LEU A 173 14.84 -20.19 -1.78
N TRP A 174 15.20 -19.98 -0.51
CA TRP A 174 15.64 -21.04 0.39
C TRP A 174 14.50 -22.05 0.63
N PHE A 175 13.30 -21.57 0.97
CA PHE A 175 12.12 -22.42 1.14
C PHE A 175 11.74 -23.16 -0.15
N ALA A 176 11.85 -22.51 -1.30
CA ALA A 176 11.61 -23.13 -2.59
C ALA A 176 12.73 -24.09 -3.04
N GLY A 177 13.89 -24.13 -2.36
CA GLY A 177 15.02 -25.00 -2.68
C GLY A 177 15.74 -24.64 -3.98
N VAL A 178 15.72 -23.36 -4.36
CA VAL A 178 16.24 -22.86 -5.64
C VAL A 178 17.27 -21.75 -5.41
N LYS A 179 18.16 -21.57 -6.39
CA LYS A 179 19.05 -20.40 -6.48
C LYS A 179 18.89 -19.71 -7.83
N LEU A 180 19.21 -18.42 -7.88
CA LEU A 180 19.15 -17.63 -9.10
C LEU A 180 20.50 -17.60 -9.81
N LYS A 181 20.47 -17.66 -11.14
CA LYS A 181 21.60 -17.45 -12.05
C LYS A 181 21.16 -16.58 -13.21
N TYR A 182 22.09 -15.86 -13.85
CA TYR A 182 21.78 -15.20 -15.11
C TYR A 182 21.36 -16.22 -16.18
N ALA A 183 20.33 -15.87 -16.94
CA ALA A 183 19.90 -16.63 -18.10
C ALA A 183 20.83 -16.29 -19.27
N ASP A 184 21.37 -17.33 -19.92
CA ASP A 184 22.15 -17.16 -21.14
C ASP A 184 21.20 -16.65 -22.25
N GLU A 185 21.32 -15.38 -22.62
CA GLU A 185 20.60 -14.84 -23.76
C GLU A 185 21.17 -15.47 -25.03
N THR A 186 20.46 -16.44 -25.60
CA THR A 186 20.66 -16.77 -27.01
C THR A 186 20.12 -15.60 -27.83
N PRO A 187 20.92 -14.96 -28.69
CA PRO A 187 20.47 -13.84 -29.49
C PRO A 187 19.47 -14.35 -30.52
N ALA A 188 18.17 -14.27 -30.22
CA ALA A 188 17.11 -14.47 -31.18
C ALA A 188 17.08 -13.25 -32.12
N HIS A 189 17.99 -13.25 -33.09
CA HIS A 189 18.05 -12.28 -34.17
C HIS A 189 16.86 -12.49 -35.11
N THR A 190 15.70 -11.90 -34.78
CA THR A 190 14.57 -11.82 -35.72
C THR A 190 14.10 -10.37 -35.81
N ASN A 191 14.41 -9.74 -36.93
CA ASN A 191 14.08 -8.33 -37.25
C ASN A 191 12.59 -8.14 -37.61
N LYS A 192 11.69 -8.90 -36.99
CA LYS A 192 10.25 -8.62 -37.02
C LYS A 192 9.86 -8.08 -35.65
N ILE A 193 9.31 -6.87 -35.63
CA ILE A 193 8.71 -6.28 -34.42
C ILE A 193 7.49 -7.15 -34.06
N THR A 194 7.75 -8.20 -33.30
CA THR A 194 6.75 -9.13 -32.77
C THR A 194 6.55 -8.76 -31.30
N LEU A 195 5.35 -8.98 -30.73
CA LEU A 195 5.04 -8.70 -29.32
C LEU A 195 6.10 -9.25 -28.33
N LYS A 196 6.76 -10.37 -28.67
CA LYS A 196 7.91 -10.91 -27.93
C LYS A 196 9.13 -9.98 -27.88
N ASN A 197 9.44 -9.26 -28.96
CA ASN A 197 10.54 -8.29 -29.03
C ASN A 197 10.17 -6.96 -28.36
N PHE A 198 8.91 -6.55 -28.41
CA PHE A 198 8.41 -5.40 -27.63
C PHE A 198 8.51 -5.68 -26.12
N MET A 199 8.03 -6.85 -25.69
CA MET A 199 8.04 -7.30 -24.29
C MET A 199 9.45 -7.59 -23.75
N GLY A 200 10.42 -7.89 -24.62
CA GLY A 200 11.81 -8.18 -24.23
C GLY A 200 12.79 -7.01 -24.29
N LYS A 201 12.60 -6.00 -25.18
CA LYS A 201 13.58 -4.91 -25.38
C LYS A 201 13.09 -3.52 -24.97
N ILE A 202 11.82 -3.21 -25.24
CA ILE A 202 11.26 -1.87 -25.03
C ILE A 202 10.50 -1.80 -23.71
N LEU A 203 9.73 -2.85 -23.41
CA LEU A 203 8.89 -2.93 -22.22
C LEU A 203 9.70 -2.77 -20.92
N PRO A 204 10.92 -3.32 -20.77
CA PRO A 204 11.70 -3.12 -19.56
C PRO A 204 12.15 -1.69 -19.32
N GLY A 205 12.57 -0.99 -20.37
CA GLY A 205 12.94 0.43 -20.27
C GLY A 205 11.75 1.32 -19.94
N LEU A 206 10.59 1.10 -20.59
CA LEU A 206 9.36 1.83 -20.29
C LEU A 206 8.81 1.52 -18.89
N PHE A 207 8.88 0.27 -18.44
CA PHE A 207 8.52 -0.10 -17.07
C PHE A 207 9.47 0.52 -16.05
N GLY A 208 10.78 0.57 -16.32
CA GLY A 208 11.76 1.22 -15.45
C GLY A 208 11.45 2.71 -15.26
N CYS A 209 11.22 3.45 -16.35
CA CYS A 209 10.81 4.85 -16.30
C CYS A 209 9.44 5.02 -15.62
N GLY A 210 8.49 4.13 -15.92
CA GLY A 210 7.16 4.13 -15.30
C GLY A 210 7.21 3.89 -13.80
N MET A 211 8.07 2.99 -13.31
CA MET A 211 8.24 2.72 -11.88
C MET A 211 8.80 3.93 -11.14
N PHE A 212 9.83 4.58 -11.67
CA PHE A 212 10.35 5.82 -11.10
C PHE A 212 9.28 6.91 -11.05
N PHE A 213 8.48 7.04 -12.12
CA PHE A 213 7.41 8.01 -12.17
C PHE A 213 6.29 7.71 -11.17
N VAL A 214 5.94 6.43 -10.94
CA VAL A 214 4.96 6.04 -9.91
C VAL A 214 5.48 6.30 -8.51
N GLN A 215 6.75 5.99 -8.22
CA GLN A 215 7.37 6.34 -6.94
C GLN A 215 7.36 7.85 -6.72
N PHE A 216 7.67 8.64 -7.76
CA PHE A 216 7.54 10.08 -7.74
C PHE A 216 6.09 10.52 -7.46
N LEU A 217 5.09 9.94 -8.12
CA LEU A 217 3.68 10.24 -7.88
C LEU A 217 3.22 9.85 -6.47
N GLN A 218 3.71 8.73 -5.93
CA GLN A 218 3.42 8.31 -4.55
C GLN A 218 4.01 9.28 -3.54
N TRP A 219 5.28 9.66 -3.70
CA TRP A 219 5.90 10.69 -2.87
C TRP A 219 5.17 12.04 -3.00
N TRP A 220 4.82 12.44 -4.22
CA TRP A 220 4.11 13.68 -4.50
C TRP A 220 2.73 13.71 -3.83
N GLU A 221 1.97 12.63 -3.91
CA GLU A 221 0.64 12.55 -3.29
C GLU A 221 0.69 12.45 -1.77
N THR A 222 1.67 11.74 -1.23
CA THR A 222 1.94 11.68 0.22
C THR A 222 2.29 13.09 0.76
N ASN A 223 3.05 13.88 0.01
CA ASN A 223 3.33 15.28 0.38
C ASN A 223 2.08 16.17 0.33
N ARG A 224 1.11 15.89 -0.55
CA ARG A 224 -0.18 16.62 -0.58
C ARG A 224 -1.06 16.26 0.60
N THR A 225 -1.09 14.98 0.99
CA THR A 225 -1.86 14.52 2.14
C THR A 225 -1.29 15.05 3.45
N TYR A 226 0.03 15.21 3.63
CA TYR A 226 0.58 15.89 4.81
C TYR A 226 0.23 17.39 4.90
N ALA A 227 -0.05 18.05 3.78
CA ALA A 227 -0.53 19.44 3.79
C ALA A 227 -2.03 19.56 4.17
N ILE A 228 -2.79 18.46 4.11
CA ILE A 228 -4.24 18.41 4.39
C ILE A 228 -4.56 17.62 5.67
N ASN A 229 -3.69 16.71 6.10
CA ASN A 229 -3.84 15.93 7.34
C ASN A 229 -3.40 16.75 8.56
N THR A 230 -4.28 17.64 8.99
CA THR A 230 -4.34 18.16 10.36
C THR A 230 -4.79 17.09 11.37
N ASP A 231 -4.39 15.83 11.21
CA ASP A 231 -4.83 14.72 12.05
C ASP A 231 -4.00 14.61 13.33
N LYS A 232 -4.14 15.64 14.17
CA LYS A 232 -4.39 15.56 15.62
C LYS A 232 -5.11 16.84 16.04
N VAL A 233 -6.25 17.14 15.43
CA VAL A 233 -7.15 18.10 16.09
C VAL A 233 -7.62 17.40 17.37
N PRO A 234 -7.33 17.96 18.57
CA PRO A 234 -7.85 17.40 19.81
C PRO A 234 -9.37 17.28 19.71
N PRO A 235 -10.00 16.32 20.41
CA PRO A 235 -11.46 16.23 20.45
C PRO A 235 -12.00 17.63 20.73
N PRO A 236 -12.97 18.12 19.92
CA PRO A 236 -13.46 19.48 20.04
C PRO A 236 -13.83 19.73 21.51
N PRO A 237 -13.40 20.87 22.09
CA PRO A 237 -13.70 21.17 23.48
C PRO A 237 -15.21 21.00 23.71
N PRO A 238 -15.63 20.46 24.88
CA PRO A 238 -17.03 20.25 25.18
C PRO A 238 -17.79 21.55 24.93
N LEU A 239 -18.81 21.49 24.08
CA LEU A 239 -19.65 22.62 23.71
C LEU A 239 -20.09 23.34 25.00
N SER A 240 -19.56 24.53 25.24
CA SER A 240 -20.01 25.36 26.35
C SER A 240 -21.49 25.65 26.11
N GLN A 241 -22.32 25.38 27.11
CA GLN A 241 -23.78 25.47 27.07
C GLN A 241 -24.30 26.92 26.98
N ASN A 242 -23.58 27.84 26.34
CA ASN A 242 -24.10 29.15 25.96
C ASN A 242 -24.49 29.12 24.48
N LYS A 243 -25.53 28.34 24.19
CA LYS A 243 -26.29 28.45 22.94
C LYS A 243 -27.08 29.77 22.94
N ASN A 244 -26.37 30.88 22.83
CA ASN A 244 -26.93 32.04 22.14
C ASN A 244 -26.63 31.80 20.67
N GLU A 245 -27.45 30.98 20.01
CA GLU A 245 -27.49 30.82 18.56
C GLU A 245 -27.86 32.17 17.95
N THR A 246 -26.91 33.10 17.91
CA THR A 246 -27.08 34.38 17.24
C THR A 246 -27.01 34.09 15.75
N THR A 247 -28.17 33.83 15.14
CA THR A 247 -28.34 33.66 13.68
C THR A 247 -28.13 34.99 12.92
N VAL A 248 -27.42 35.92 13.54
CA VAL A 248 -27.41 37.35 13.24
C VAL A 248 -25.97 37.82 13.32
N CYS A 249 -25.54 38.61 12.32
CA CYS A 249 -24.19 39.14 12.27
C CYS A 249 -23.93 40.11 13.46
N PRO A 250 -22.85 39.92 14.24
CA PRO A 250 -22.52 40.80 15.37
C PRO A 250 -22.13 42.24 15.02
N VAL A 251 -21.93 42.56 13.73
CA VAL A 251 -21.52 43.90 13.27
C VAL A 251 -22.72 44.72 12.81
N CYS A 252 -23.62 44.12 12.00
CA CYS A 252 -24.77 44.83 11.44
C CYS A 252 -26.11 44.42 12.06
N HIS A 253 -26.11 43.43 12.96
CA HIS A 253 -27.30 42.90 13.63
C HIS A 253 -28.40 42.43 12.67
N LYS A 254 -28.03 42.00 11.46
CA LYS A 254 -28.92 41.40 10.44
C LYS A 254 -28.51 39.96 10.16
N THR A 255 -29.43 39.17 9.61
CA THR A 255 -29.11 37.84 9.06
C THR A 255 -28.01 37.99 7.99
N PRO A 256 -26.94 37.18 8.03
CA PRO A 256 -25.84 37.33 7.08
C PRO A 256 -26.29 37.13 5.64
N SER A 257 -26.00 38.10 4.76
CA SER A 257 -26.28 37.96 3.32
C SER A 257 -25.36 36.94 2.65
N ILE A 258 -24.10 36.87 3.10
CA ILE A 258 -23.12 35.84 2.76
C ILE A 258 -22.47 35.47 4.08
N GLU A 259 -22.77 34.26 4.56
CA GLU A 259 -22.21 33.72 5.81
C GLU A 259 -20.70 33.57 5.66
N THR A 260 -19.94 34.31 6.47
CA THR A 260 -18.48 34.23 6.48
C THR A 260 -18.03 33.98 7.91
N ALA A 261 -17.42 32.83 8.14
CA ALA A 261 -16.79 32.52 9.41
C ALA A 261 -15.39 33.13 9.48
N LEU A 262 -15.05 33.67 10.64
CA LEU A 262 -13.69 34.06 10.94
C LEU A 262 -12.97 32.90 11.62
N ALA A 263 -11.95 32.33 10.97
CA ALA A 263 -11.26 31.12 11.43
C ALA A 263 -10.60 31.27 12.82
N THR A 264 -10.19 32.49 13.18
CA THR A 264 -9.52 32.79 14.45
C THR A 264 -10.45 32.81 15.66
N SER A 265 -11.74 33.14 15.47
CA SER A 265 -12.69 33.32 16.57
C SER A 265 -13.92 32.41 16.50
N GLY A 266 -14.20 31.82 15.33
CA GLY A 266 -15.36 30.95 15.11
C GLY A 266 -16.70 31.68 14.97
N TYR A 267 -16.72 33.02 14.97
CA TYR A 267 -17.95 33.80 14.78
C TYR A 267 -18.30 33.95 13.29
N VAL A 268 -19.61 33.95 13.00
CA VAL A 268 -20.15 34.15 11.64
C VAL A 268 -20.62 35.59 11.46
N PHE A 269 -20.20 36.21 10.35
CA PHE A 269 -20.53 37.58 9.98
C PHE A 269 -21.04 37.64 8.54
N CYS A 270 -21.56 38.81 8.13
CA CYS A 270 -21.68 39.13 6.70
C CYS A 270 -20.29 39.36 6.10
N PHE A 271 -20.04 38.82 4.91
CA PHE A 271 -18.78 39.05 4.17
C PHE A 271 -18.35 40.53 4.14
N LEU A 272 -19.24 41.43 3.70
CA LEU A 272 -18.92 42.86 3.57
C LEU A 272 -18.61 43.54 4.92
N CYS A 273 -19.24 43.08 6.00
CA CYS A 273 -19.05 43.65 7.33
C CYS A 273 -17.69 43.24 7.90
N ILE A 274 -17.34 41.96 7.81
CA ILE A 274 -16.10 41.46 8.38
C ILE A 274 -14.88 41.81 7.52
N SER A 275 -15.00 41.80 6.19
CA SER A 275 -13.90 42.18 5.29
C SER A 275 -13.47 43.62 5.51
N SER A 276 -14.43 44.55 5.59
CA SER A 276 -14.18 45.97 5.87
C SER A 276 -13.54 46.20 7.25
N TYR A 277 -14.02 45.48 8.28
CA TYR A 277 -13.52 45.63 9.64
C TYR A 277 -12.10 45.08 9.80
N VAL A 278 -11.84 43.88 9.28
CA VAL A 278 -10.54 43.20 9.39
C VAL A 278 -9.47 43.93 8.57
N GLN A 279 -9.81 44.46 7.39
CA GLN A 279 -8.87 45.29 6.60
C GLN A 279 -8.44 46.55 7.36
N LYS A 280 -9.37 47.20 8.10
CA LYS A 280 -9.09 48.44 8.83
C LYS A 280 -8.43 48.21 10.19
N HIS A 281 -8.86 47.20 10.94
CA HIS A 281 -8.49 47.03 12.35
C HIS A 281 -7.59 45.81 12.63
N LYS A 282 -7.38 44.91 11.64
CA LYS A 282 -6.56 43.69 11.74
C LYS A 282 -6.86 42.81 12.98
N LYS A 283 -8.11 42.83 13.44
CA LYS A 283 -8.57 42.11 14.63
C LYS A 283 -10.03 41.70 14.52
N CYS A 284 -10.44 40.70 15.30
CA CYS A 284 -11.83 40.26 15.41
C CYS A 284 -12.67 41.31 16.17
N PRO A 285 -13.87 41.69 15.68
CA PRO A 285 -14.73 42.66 16.36
C PRO A 285 -15.30 42.16 17.70
N VAL A 286 -15.51 40.85 17.85
CA VAL A 286 -16.10 40.25 19.06
C VAL A 286 -15.05 39.89 20.11
N THR A 287 -14.02 39.13 19.72
CA THR A 287 -13.01 38.60 20.65
C THR A 287 -11.73 39.43 20.74
N GLY A 288 -11.53 40.40 19.84
CA GLY A 288 -10.29 41.19 19.77
C GLY A 288 -9.05 40.44 19.27
N LEU A 289 -9.18 39.16 18.90
CA LEU A 289 -8.06 38.33 18.42
C LEU A 289 -7.45 38.91 17.13
N PRO A 290 -6.12 38.84 16.93
CA PRO A 290 -5.48 39.32 15.71
C PRO A 290 -6.01 38.53 14.50
N SER A 291 -6.38 39.21 13.42
CA SER A 291 -7.02 38.56 12.27
C SER A 291 -6.72 39.31 10.97
N THR A 292 -6.47 38.57 9.90
CA THR A 292 -6.22 39.08 8.54
C THR A 292 -7.30 38.56 7.58
N VAL A 293 -7.30 39.06 6.34
CA VAL A 293 -8.26 38.68 5.30
C VAL A 293 -8.15 37.18 4.95
N ASP A 294 -6.97 36.59 5.12
CA ASP A 294 -6.72 35.16 4.87
C ASP A 294 -7.48 34.23 5.84
N HIS A 295 -7.91 34.76 6.99
CA HIS A 295 -8.70 34.01 7.97
C HIS A 295 -10.21 34.05 7.70
N LEU A 296 -10.65 34.67 6.60
CA LEU A 296 -12.06 34.71 6.19
C LEU A 296 -12.41 33.46 5.39
N ILE A 297 -13.40 32.71 5.87
CA ILE A 297 -13.89 31.50 5.22
C ILE A 297 -15.35 31.69 4.87
N HIS A 298 -15.68 31.67 3.57
CA HIS A 298 -17.07 31.68 3.11
C HIS A 298 -17.74 30.35 3.44
N ILE A 299 -18.87 30.41 4.13
CA ILE A 299 -19.72 29.27 4.37
C ILE A 299 -20.72 29.20 3.21
N TYR A 300 -20.53 28.22 2.34
CA TYR A 300 -21.50 27.91 1.30
C TYR A 300 -22.56 26.99 1.91
N ALA A 301 -23.64 27.56 2.43
CA ALA A 301 -24.81 26.77 2.81
C ALA A 301 -25.44 26.19 1.52
N GLN A 302 -25.53 24.86 1.44
CA GLN A 302 -26.33 24.19 0.43
C GLN A 302 -27.79 24.62 0.64
N THR A 303 -28.22 25.61 -0.14
CA THR A 303 -29.52 26.22 -0.03
C THR A 303 -30.55 25.26 -0.61
N ASN A 304 -31.25 24.54 0.27
CA ASN A 304 -32.71 24.34 0.30
C ASN A 304 -33.07 23.05 1.01
N LEU A 305 -33.06 23.07 2.35
CA LEU A 305 -34.00 22.29 3.16
C LEU A 305 -34.11 23.04 4.49
N HIS A 306 -35.32 23.51 4.77
CA HIS A 306 -35.69 24.10 6.05
C HIS A 306 -35.06 23.29 7.19
N ARG A 307 -34.21 23.93 8.01
CA ARG A 307 -33.73 23.38 9.28
C ARG A 307 -34.96 23.00 10.11
N LYS A 308 -35.30 21.72 10.18
CA LYS A 308 -35.98 21.15 11.35
C LYS A 308 -34.91 20.58 12.27
N PRO A 309 -34.91 20.94 13.56
CA PRO A 309 -33.98 20.35 14.51
C PRO A 309 -34.41 18.94 14.88
N GLY A 310 -33.50 17.98 14.69
CA GLY A 310 -33.56 16.65 15.32
C GLY A 310 -33.92 15.52 14.38
N LEU A 311 -32.92 14.71 13.99
CA LEU A 311 -33.09 13.29 13.70
C LEU A 311 -31.74 12.59 13.87
N GLY A 312 -31.67 11.69 14.86
CA GLY A 312 -30.53 10.82 15.11
C GLY A 312 -30.45 9.66 14.11
N CYS A 313 -29.24 9.18 13.87
CA CYS A 313 -28.97 8.04 13.02
C CYS A 313 -29.39 6.72 13.70
N SER A 314 -30.25 5.96 13.02
CA SER A 314 -30.65 4.60 13.39
C SER A 314 -29.59 3.59 12.95
N LYS A 315 -29.15 2.73 13.89
CA LYS A 315 -28.35 1.51 13.61
C LYS A 315 -29.29 0.33 13.31
N ASN A 316 -28.89 -0.54 12.38
CA ASN A 316 -29.47 -1.84 12.02
C ASN A 316 -28.53 -2.45 10.96
N LYS A 317 -28.07 -3.71 10.93
CA LYS A 317 -28.41 -4.99 11.58
C LYS A 317 -27.12 -5.86 11.61
N GLU A 318 -26.84 -6.52 12.72
CA GLU A 318 -25.87 -7.63 12.82
C GLU A 318 -26.66 -8.90 13.17
N GLY A 319 -26.56 -9.95 12.35
CA GLY A 319 -27.29 -11.18 12.62
C GLY A 319 -26.83 -12.42 11.86
N GLU A 320 -26.09 -12.29 10.76
CA GLU A 320 -25.93 -13.42 9.84
C GLU A 320 -24.47 -13.81 9.55
N GLN A 321 -23.51 -13.29 10.33
CA GLN A 321 -22.08 -13.46 10.05
C GLN A 321 -21.32 -14.29 11.09
N LYS A 322 -22.02 -14.87 12.06
CA LYS A 322 -21.40 -15.63 13.17
C LYS A 322 -20.91 -17.03 12.78
N GLU A 323 -21.50 -17.67 11.78
CA GLU A 323 -21.19 -19.07 11.45
C GLU A 323 -19.93 -19.25 10.57
N ILE A 324 -19.49 -18.20 9.87
CA ILE A 324 -18.28 -18.24 9.03
C ILE A 324 -17.01 -18.00 9.88
N ILE A 325 -17.15 -17.40 11.06
CA ILE A 325 -16.05 -16.94 11.93
C ILE A 325 -15.38 -18.11 12.68
N GLU A 326 -16.12 -19.15 13.06
CA GLU A 326 -15.54 -20.29 13.79
C GLU A 326 -14.61 -21.17 12.93
N LEU A 327 -14.80 -21.18 11.61
CA LEU A 327 -13.95 -21.92 10.67
C LEU A 327 -12.62 -21.19 10.38
N GLU A 328 -12.59 -19.85 10.47
CA GLU A 328 -11.39 -19.05 10.21
C GLU A 328 -10.48 -18.93 11.45
N GLU A 329 -11.05 -18.88 12.67
CA GLU A 329 -10.27 -18.92 13.92
C GLU A 329 -9.47 -20.23 14.06
N ALA A 330 -10.01 -21.36 13.59
CA ALA A 330 -9.32 -22.64 13.57
C ALA A 330 -8.10 -22.65 12.61
N CYS A 331 -8.17 -21.89 11.51
CA CYS A 331 -7.08 -21.82 10.52
C CYS A 331 -5.90 -20.98 11.04
N VAL A 332 -6.19 -19.90 11.77
CA VAL A 332 -5.17 -19.06 12.42
C VAL A 332 -4.50 -19.80 13.58
N LEU A 333 -5.27 -20.54 14.38
CA LEU A 333 -4.72 -21.40 15.44
C LEU A 333 -3.88 -22.55 14.87
N ALA A 334 -4.31 -23.18 13.77
CA ALA A 334 -3.54 -24.24 13.12
C ALA A 334 -2.19 -23.74 12.57
N LEU A 335 -2.14 -22.55 11.98
CA LEU A 335 -0.90 -21.94 11.50
C LEU A 335 0.03 -21.55 12.67
N ALA A 336 -0.52 -21.05 13.78
CA ALA A 336 0.26 -20.74 14.98
C ALA A 336 0.88 -22.00 15.63
N MET A 337 0.15 -23.12 15.65
CA MET A 337 0.65 -24.38 16.25
C MET A 337 1.70 -25.08 15.38
N THR A 338 1.75 -24.83 14.07
CA THR A 338 2.82 -25.39 13.21
C THR A 338 4.20 -24.75 13.42
N CYS A 339 4.29 -23.61 14.11
CA CYS A 339 5.55 -22.90 14.31
C CYS A 339 6.24 -23.20 15.65
N GLU A 340 5.58 -23.88 16.59
CA GLU A 340 6.19 -24.36 17.85
C GLU A 340 6.71 -25.81 17.78
N GLY A 341 6.51 -26.51 16.66
CA GLY A 341 6.79 -27.93 16.52
C GLY A 341 7.93 -28.30 15.56
N ASN A 342 9.12 -27.71 15.68
CA ASN A 342 10.40 -28.38 15.35
C ASN A 342 11.61 -27.44 15.56
N PHE A 343 11.99 -27.25 16.82
CA PHE A 343 13.34 -26.82 17.17
C PHE A 343 13.92 -27.83 18.16
N ASN A 344 14.12 -29.06 17.68
CA ASN A 344 15.00 -30.05 18.30
C ASN A 344 15.18 -31.22 17.33
N LEU A 345 16.29 -31.22 16.59
CA LEU A 345 17.24 -32.35 16.44
C LEU A 345 18.13 -32.19 15.20
N ILE A 346 19.44 -32.14 15.50
CA ILE A 346 20.64 -32.43 14.69
C ILE A 346 21.11 -31.35 13.73
#